data_AF-A0A9D5S576-F1
#
_entry.id   AF-A0A9D5S576-F1
#
_cell.length_a   1.000
_cell.length_b   1.000
_cell.length_c   1.000
_cell.angle_alpha   90.00
_cell.angle_beta   90.00
_cell.angle_gamma   90.00
#
_symmetry.space_group_name_H-M   'P 1'
#
loop_
_entity.id
_entity.type
_entity.pdbx_description
1 polymer ?
#
loop_
_entity_poly.entity_id
_entity_poly.type
_entity_poly.pdbx_seq_one_letter_code
_entity_poly.pdbx_strand_id
1 'polypeptide(L)'
;MRKVNNILLNTVLCILAAATSVSCLLEKEGPSADRQSVMIELSVSAGDLTKATPTDAEKTINSLKVYAFSGDRLAGYASRQATALNEPFYMDLELPATGTHNVEFYLVANEASMSFENNPVSLTENMTKAQLQAIRFSNLTAGSILPMYCVQTEAINVDAVSENANTEAGHEGHFILTQKVKFDLTRSLAKLSVYAAKVSGASSDPQIRSVRLLSPGTRQYGYLFDQEEEVINAVPAGTNDRVLLSSAVTVTNEIAKGSAAVDDPANYNEVLTGAYLNEITYGSDSWNIASDNVGAAVLHIEYTLGEGQELKNAYVYLPAIVRNTHYKVCILINAEGQIIINYVVADWEDNEMPDLRFDYPSHSYLLENVPVEGSAVPSQASKAAQMSETQPFVGYFQLTYPENDNWTPTLLGLNASSCTVRVYDYTGQIEVPQSQWPIAASEDWYRIEVSPNTGHMQAGDEVKLAISYTATGFETIEYMMINGTDQSFYWPYPTAEAQDTDYVIITMVN
;
A
#
# COMPACT_ATOMS: atom_id res chain seq x y z
N MET A 1 4.81 64.33 31.87
CA MET A 1 4.35 65.16 30.72
C MET A 1 4.82 64.43 29.47
N ARG A 2 4.05 63.90 28.52
CA ARG A 2 2.63 63.94 28.15
C ARG A 2 2.18 62.49 27.79
N LYS A 3 0.91 62.18 28.08
CA LYS A 3 0.13 61.06 27.52
C LYS A 3 -0.44 61.45 26.14
N VAL A 4 -1.11 60.46 25.51
CA VAL A 4 -2.19 60.55 24.48
C VAL A 4 -1.65 60.37 23.03
N ASN A 5 -2.03 59.36 22.23
CA ASN A 5 -3.38 58.89 21.87
C ASN A 5 -3.44 57.45 21.28
N ASN A 6 -4.61 56.81 21.42
CA ASN A 6 -5.04 55.49 20.93
C ASN A 6 -5.33 55.42 19.40
N ILE A 7 -5.55 54.19 18.88
CA ILE A 7 -6.68 53.71 18.00
C ILE A 7 -6.27 52.86 16.75
N LEU A 8 -6.87 51.64 16.65
CA LEU A 8 -7.22 50.79 15.46
C LEU A 8 -6.12 49.92 14.79
N LEU A 9 -6.34 48.68 14.28
CA LEU A 9 -7.52 47.80 14.12
C LEU A 9 -7.04 46.39 13.67
N ASN A 10 -7.80 45.34 14.03
CA ASN A 10 -7.76 43.98 13.47
C ASN A 10 -7.78 43.95 11.93
N THR A 11 -7.13 42.98 11.29
CA THR A 11 -7.43 42.63 9.90
C THR A 11 -7.46 41.11 9.73
N VAL A 12 -8.66 40.56 9.86
CA VAL A 12 -9.07 39.28 9.26
C VAL A 12 -9.26 39.55 7.77
N LEU A 13 -8.56 38.81 6.92
CA LEU A 13 -8.67 38.94 5.47
C LEU A 13 -9.77 37.98 4.98
N CYS A 14 -10.99 38.52 4.83
CA CYS A 14 -12.04 37.92 4.01
C CYS A 14 -11.71 38.17 2.53
N ILE A 15 -11.51 37.10 1.76
CA ILE A 15 -11.49 37.18 0.29
C ILE A 15 -12.91 36.85 -0.17
N LEU A 16 -13.69 37.89 -0.47
CA LEU A 16 -14.83 37.83 -1.39
C LEU A 16 -14.27 37.82 -2.82
N ALA A 17 -14.50 36.75 -3.58
CA ALA A 17 -14.44 36.80 -5.03
C ALA A 17 -15.87 36.79 -5.58
N ALA A 18 -16.22 37.88 -6.26
CA ALA A 18 -17.48 38.04 -6.97
C ALA A 18 -17.50 37.16 -8.22
N ALA A 19 -18.52 36.31 -8.36
CA ALA A 19 -18.97 35.80 -9.65
C ALA A 19 -20.36 36.37 -9.93
N THR A 20 -20.45 37.17 -10.98
CA THR A 20 -21.65 37.85 -11.46
C THR A 20 -22.66 36.87 -12.06
N SER A 21 -23.89 36.93 -11.56
CA SER A 21 -25.18 36.72 -12.22
C SER A 21 -25.20 35.92 -13.55
N VAL A 22 -25.59 34.65 -13.44
CA VAL A 22 -26.56 34.05 -14.38
C VAL A 22 -27.80 33.73 -13.56
N SER A 23 -28.86 34.49 -13.80
CA SER A 23 -30.19 34.22 -13.30
C SER A 23 -30.72 32.93 -13.94
N CYS A 24 -30.65 31.83 -13.21
CA CYS A 24 -31.62 30.75 -13.33
C CYS A 24 -32.35 30.70 -11.99
N LEU A 25 -33.68 30.78 -12.05
CA LEU A 25 -34.59 30.95 -10.93
C LEU A 25 -34.32 29.90 -9.85
N LEU A 26 -33.68 30.31 -8.74
CA LEU A 26 -33.91 29.67 -7.46
C LEU A 26 -35.37 29.98 -7.11
N GLU A 27 -36.23 28.96 -7.17
CA GLU A 27 -37.55 29.04 -6.55
C GLU A 27 -37.36 29.50 -5.10
N LYS A 28 -37.83 30.71 -4.86
CA LYS A 28 -37.83 31.36 -3.57
C LYS A 28 -38.64 30.46 -2.62
N GLU A 29 -38.01 30.00 -1.55
CA GLU A 29 -38.61 29.21 -0.49
C GLU A 29 -40.04 29.70 -0.16
N GLY A 30 -41.03 28.84 -0.37
CA GLY A 30 -42.42 29.12 -0.02
C GLY A 30 -42.61 29.20 1.50
N PRO A 31 -43.68 29.88 1.98
CA PRO A 31 -44.05 29.88 3.40
C PRO A 31 -44.29 28.46 3.93
N SER A 32 -44.11 28.25 5.23
CA SER A 32 -44.32 26.95 5.91
C SER A 32 -45.70 26.32 5.68
N ALA A 33 -46.69 27.11 5.25
CA ALA A 33 -48.04 26.65 4.88
C ALA A 33 -48.10 25.85 3.55
N ASP A 34 -47.09 25.94 2.70
CA ASP A 34 -47.03 25.24 1.40
C ASP A 34 -46.20 23.94 1.47
N ARG A 35 -46.01 23.39 2.67
CA ARG A 35 -45.21 22.19 2.91
C ARG A 35 -46.06 21.03 3.43
N GLN A 36 -45.66 19.82 3.09
CA GLN A 36 -46.29 18.58 3.48
C GLN A 36 -45.27 17.69 4.19
N SER A 37 -45.70 17.10 5.30
CA SER A 37 -44.94 16.06 5.99
C SER A 37 -45.27 14.71 5.37
N VAL A 38 -44.26 14.11 4.75
CA VAL A 38 -44.33 12.78 4.14
C VAL A 38 -43.39 11.83 4.88
N MET A 39 -43.68 10.54 4.83
CA MET A 39 -42.90 9.49 5.44
C MET A 39 -42.35 8.59 4.35
N ILE A 40 -41.04 8.36 4.35
CA ILE A 40 -40.34 7.52 3.36
C ILE A 40 -39.77 6.26 4.02
N GLU A 41 -39.89 5.11 3.36
CA GLU A 41 -39.26 3.86 3.80
C GLU A 41 -37.81 3.80 3.28
N LEU A 42 -36.88 3.65 4.22
CA LEU A 42 -35.44 3.58 3.98
C LEU A 42 -34.92 2.21 4.40
N SER A 43 -33.86 1.75 3.73
CA SER A 43 -33.09 0.58 4.15
C SER A 43 -31.60 0.82 3.88
N VAL A 44 -30.74 0.17 4.67
CA VAL A 44 -29.28 0.30 4.52
C VAL A 44 -28.62 -1.05 4.33
N SER A 45 -27.59 -1.10 3.49
CA SER A 45 -26.68 -2.22 3.37
C SER A 45 -25.24 -1.75 3.55
N ALA A 46 -24.30 -2.69 3.63
CA ALA A 46 -22.87 -2.42 3.76
C ALA A 46 -22.07 -2.69 2.45
N GLY A 47 -22.76 -2.67 1.30
CA GLY A 47 -22.21 -3.05 -0.02
C GLY A 47 -22.24 -4.57 -0.29
N ASP A 48 -22.25 -4.96 -1.58
CA ASP A 48 -22.20 -6.35 -2.06
C ASP A 48 -20.76 -6.76 -2.48
N LEU A 49 -20.06 -7.43 -1.57
CA LEU A 49 -18.62 -7.67 -1.66
C LEU A 49 -18.24 -8.75 -2.68
N THR A 50 -17.44 -8.40 -3.71
CA THR A 50 -17.09 -9.34 -4.80
C THR A 50 -15.73 -10.05 -4.61
N LYS A 51 -14.75 -9.46 -3.90
CA LYS A 51 -13.35 -9.99 -3.80
C LYS A 51 -12.75 -10.09 -2.40
N ALA A 52 -13.10 -9.21 -1.46
CA ALA A 52 -12.67 -9.30 -0.05
C ALA A 52 -13.88 -9.37 0.89
N THR A 53 -13.93 -10.38 1.75
CA THR A 53 -14.99 -10.51 2.75
C THR A 53 -14.57 -9.78 4.04
N PRO A 54 -15.17 -8.63 4.39
CA PRO A 54 -15.03 -8.04 5.71
C PRO A 54 -15.53 -9.02 6.75
N THR A 55 -14.89 -8.98 7.90
CA THR A 55 -15.35 -9.68 9.10
C THR A 55 -16.73 -9.20 9.52
N ASP A 56 -17.43 -10.00 10.32
CA ASP A 56 -18.76 -9.63 10.84
C ASP A 56 -18.72 -8.30 11.60
N ALA A 57 -17.64 -8.05 12.34
CA ALA A 57 -17.43 -6.79 13.06
C ALA A 57 -17.27 -5.58 12.10
N GLU A 58 -16.55 -5.76 10.99
CA GLU A 58 -16.36 -4.72 9.97
C GLU A 58 -17.62 -4.44 9.12
N LYS A 59 -18.65 -5.31 9.22
CA LYS A 59 -19.98 -5.12 8.59
C LYS A 59 -21.03 -4.57 9.55
N THR A 60 -20.73 -4.54 10.84
CA THR A 60 -21.73 -4.24 11.87
C THR A 60 -22.11 -2.76 11.87
N ILE A 61 -23.41 -2.47 11.87
CA ILE A 61 -23.97 -1.12 12.06
C ILE A 61 -24.62 -1.04 13.45
N ASN A 62 -23.90 -0.42 14.39
CA ASN A 62 -24.34 -0.20 15.77
C ASN A 62 -25.12 1.10 15.96
N SER A 63 -24.87 2.11 15.11
CA SER A 63 -25.65 3.34 15.09
C SER A 63 -25.81 3.81 13.66
N LEU A 64 -26.92 4.48 13.38
CA LEU A 64 -27.17 5.13 12.10
C LEU A 64 -27.80 6.51 12.34
N LYS A 65 -27.29 7.50 11.63
CA LYS A 65 -27.86 8.85 11.51
C LYS A 65 -28.11 9.16 10.06
N VAL A 66 -29.30 9.68 9.76
CA VAL A 66 -29.71 10.03 8.41
C VAL A 66 -30.14 11.49 8.41
N TYR A 67 -29.56 12.27 7.52
CA TYR A 67 -29.89 13.68 7.28
C TYR A 67 -30.41 13.80 5.87
N ALA A 68 -31.57 14.41 5.67
CA ALA A 68 -32.14 14.67 4.35
C ALA A 68 -32.19 16.18 4.13
N PHE A 69 -31.64 16.66 3.01
CA PHE A 69 -31.62 18.07 2.68
C PHE A 69 -32.34 18.37 1.37
N SER A 70 -33.18 19.41 1.40
CA SER A 70 -33.78 20.02 0.20
C SER A 70 -33.13 21.39 0.01
N GLY A 71 -32.25 21.51 -1.00
CA GLY A 71 -31.30 22.62 -1.06
C GLY A 71 -30.36 22.58 0.16
N ASP A 72 -30.20 23.71 0.86
CA ASP A 72 -29.40 23.80 2.10
C ASP A 72 -30.23 23.56 3.38
N ARG A 73 -31.55 23.40 3.25
CA ARG A 73 -32.45 23.21 4.38
C ARG A 73 -32.53 21.73 4.75
N LEU A 74 -32.37 21.44 6.05
CA LEU A 74 -32.68 20.12 6.59
C LEU A 74 -34.19 19.86 6.45
N ALA A 75 -34.53 18.86 5.63
CA ALA A 75 -35.89 18.41 5.37
C ALA A 75 -36.30 17.25 6.29
N GLY A 76 -35.34 16.49 6.82
CA GLY A 76 -35.63 15.44 7.80
C GLY A 76 -34.38 14.93 8.50
N TYR A 77 -34.60 14.29 9.65
CA TYR A 77 -33.55 13.61 10.42
C TYR A 77 -34.08 12.30 11.02
N ALA A 78 -33.26 11.26 11.01
CA ALA A 78 -33.51 10.02 11.73
C ALA A 78 -32.25 9.54 12.47
N SER A 79 -32.44 8.96 13.66
CA SER A 79 -31.37 8.32 14.43
C SER A 79 -31.84 6.97 14.95
N ARG A 80 -31.00 5.95 14.75
CA ARG A 80 -31.27 4.58 15.19
C ARG A 80 -30.08 4.00 15.95
N GLN A 81 -30.40 3.19 16.95
CA GLN A 81 -29.44 2.36 17.68
C GLN A 81 -29.60 0.93 17.19
N ALA A 82 -28.51 0.33 16.73
CA ALA A 82 -28.39 -0.94 16.02
C ALA A 82 -29.28 -1.02 14.77
N THR A 83 -28.74 -1.46 13.65
CA THR A 83 -29.54 -1.66 12.44
C THR A 83 -29.18 -3.00 11.86
N ALA A 84 -30.14 -3.92 11.79
CA ALA A 84 -29.94 -5.11 10.98
C ALA A 84 -29.87 -4.67 9.51
N LEU A 85 -28.87 -5.16 8.79
CA LEU A 85 -28.73 -4.85 7.37
C LEU A 85 -30.01 -5.19 6.63
N ASN A 86 -30.43 -4.30 5.73
CA ASN A 86 -31.65 -4.37 4.94
C ASN A 86 -32.96 -4.31 5.74
N GLU A 87 -32.93 -4.03 7.05
CA GLU A 87 -34.15 -3.80 7.83
C GLU A 87 -34.76 -2.44 7.44
N PRO A 88 -36.00 -2.42 6.92
CA PRO A 88 -36.66 -1.18 6.55
C PRO A 88 -37.01 -0.35 7.79
N PHE A 89 -36.94 0.96 7.65
CA PHE A 89 -37.40 1.91 8.66
C PHE A 89 -37.93 3.17 8.00
N TYR A 90 -38.74 3.91 8.75
CA TYR A 90 -39.35 5.12 8.25
C TYR A 90 -38.63 6.37 8.72
N MET A 91 -38.66 7.39 7.88
CA MET A 91 -38.14 8.72 8.17
C MET A 91 -39.12 9.77 7.65
N ASP A 92 -39.35 10.79 8.45
CA ASP A 92 -40.18 11.92 8.06
C ASP A 92 -39.39 12.97 7.28
N LEU A 93 -40.02 13.50 6.26
CA LEU A 93 -39.53 14.58 5.42
C LEU A 93 -40.56 15.70 5.36
N GLU A 94 -40.11 16.93 5.59
CA GLU A 94 -40.88 18.14 5.35
C GLU A 94 -40.44 18.75 4.01
N LEU A 95 -41.29 18.65 2.99
CA LEU A 95 -41.03 19.08 1.62
C LEU A 95 -42.15 20.00 1.10
N PRO A 96 -41.96 20.74 -0.01
CA PRO A 96 -43.06 21.45 -0.65
C PRO A 96 -44.20 20.49 -1.01
N ALA A 97 -45.45 20.96 -0.88
CA ALA A 97 -46.63 20.10 -0.79
C ALA A 97 -47.06 19.35 -2.07
N THR A 98 -46.43 19.63 -3.21
CA THR A 98 -46.71 18.90 -4.47
C THR A 98 -45.44 18.76 -5.30
N GLY A 99 -45.43 17.81 -6.23
CA GLY A 99 -44.37 17.63 -7.21
C GLY A 99 -43.22 16.72 -6.76
N THR A 100 -42.11 16.82 -7.49
CA THR A 100 -40.91 16.01 -7.26
C THR A 100 -39.74 16.90 -6.86
N HIS A 101 -39.06 16.54 -5.76
CA HIS A 101 -38.01 17.33 -5.15
C HIS A 101 -36.73 16.52 -5.04
N ASN A 102 -35.61 17.10 -5.46
CA ASN A 102 -34.30 16.48 -5.23
C ASN A 102 -33.95 16.63 -3.74
N VAL A 103 -33.76 15.49 -3.08
CA VAL A 103 -33.38 15.41 -1.66
C VAL A 103 -32.04 14.72 -1.58
N GLU A 104 -31.06 15.40 -1.00
CA GLU A 104 -29.72 14.87 -0.77
C GLU A 104 -29.65 14.26 0.64
N PHE A 105 -29.40 12.95 0.69
CA PHE A 105 -29.28 12.19 1.93
C PHE A 105 -27.81 12.06 2.32
N TYR A 106 -27.51 12.30 3.60
CA TYR A 106 -26.24 11.99 4.23
C TYR A 106 -26.49 10.96 5.33
N LEU A 107 -25.89 9.80 5.18
CA LEU A 107 -25.95 8.73 6.17
C LEU A 107 -24.61 8.63 6.86
N VAL A 108 -24.63 8.45 8.18
CA VAL A 108 -23.45 8.16 8.97
C VAL A 108 -23.73 6.98 9.88
N ALA A 109 -22.92 5.94 9.78
CA ALA A 109 -22.95 4.80 10.67
C ALA A 109 -21.77 4.81 11.63
N ASN A 110 -22.02 4.29 12.83
CA ASN A 110 -21.00 4.04 13.85
C ASN A 110 -20.19 5.28 14.26
N GLU A 111 -20.82 6.46 14.39
CA GLU A 111 -20.08 7.70 14.67
C GLU A 111 -19.29 7.63 15.99
N ALA A 112 -19.79 6.87 16.97
CA ALA A 112 -19.15 6.68 18.27
C ALA A 112 -17.80 5.93 18.19
N SER A 113 -17.53 5.25 17.06
CA SER A 113 -16.22 4.64 16.81
C SER A 113 -15.14 5.68 16.53
N MET A 114 -15.50 6.91 16.18
CA MET A 114 -14.54 7.95 15.81
C MET A 114 -14.21 8.89 16.97
N SER A 115 -12.94 9.32 17.01
CA SER A 115 -12.52 10.46 17.81
C SER A 115 -11.59 11.37 17.03
N PHE A 116 -11.61 12.66 17.34
CA PHE A 116 -10.72 13.67 16.80
C PHE A 116 -10.06 14.42 17.97
N GLU A 117 -8.73 14.51 17.97
CA GLU A 117 -7.97 15.13 19.06
C GLU A 117 -8.32 14.54 20.45
N ASN A 118 -8.56 13.23 20.50
CA ASN A 118 -9.00 12.47 21.68
C ASN A 118 -10.41 12.81 22.21
N ASN A 119 -11.20 13.55 21.44
CA ASN A 119 -12.60 13.81 21.73
C ASN A 119 -13.50 12.93 20.85
N PRO A 120 -14.50 12.24 21.40
CA PRO A 120 -15.47 11.50 20.59
C PRO A 120 -16.15 12.41 19.57
N VAL A 121 -16.29 11.94 18.32
CA VAL A 121 -17.09 12.63 17.31
C VAL A 121 -18.57 12.50 17.72
N SER A 122 -19.26 13.63 17.82
CA SER A 122 -20.68 13.66 18.18
C SER A 122 -21.48 14.41 17.13
N LEU A 123 -22.46 13.72 16.57
CA LEU A 123 -23.35 14.27 15.55
C LEU A 123 -24.69 14.64 16.18
N THR A 124 -25.29 15.73 15.73
CA THR A 124 -26.60 16.21 16.22
C THR A 124 -27.56 16.41 15.06
N GLU A 125 -28.86 16.46 15.33
CA GLU A 125 -29.88 16.66 14.29
C GLU A 125 -29.74 17.99 13.53
N ASN A 126 -29.13 19.01 14.15
CA ASN A 126 -29.03 20.36 13.59
C ASN A 126 -27.79 20.60 12.71
N MET A 127 -27.14 19.53 12.25
CA MET A 127 -25.96 19.67 11.40
C MET A 127 -26.33 20.19 10.01
N THR A 128 -25.54 21.15 9.53
CA THR A 128 -25.57 21.62 8.13
C THR A 128 -24.77 20.69 7.23
N LYS A 129 -24.99 20.74 5.91
CA LYS A 129 -24.17 20.00 4.93
C LYS A 129 -22.68 20.27 5.09
N ALA A 130 -22.31 21.53 5.21
CA ALA A 130 -20.92 21.93 5.39
C ALA A 130 -20.31 21.36 6.68
N GLN A 131 -21.08 21.30 7.77
CA GLN A 131 -20.63 20.66 9.01
C GLN A 131 -20.45 19.16 8.86
N LEU A 132 -21.36 18.47 8.16
CA LEU A 132 -21.25 17.03 7.87
C LEU A 132 -20.01 16.75 7.03
N GLN A 133 -19.84 17.44 5.90
CA GLN A 133 -18.71 17.29 4.99
C GLN A 133 -17.37 17.62 5.66
N ALA A 134 -17.35 18.49 6.67
CA ALA A 134 -16.15 18.85 7.42
C ALA A 134 -15.82 17.90 8.59
N ILE A 135 -16.57 16.82 8.80
CA ILE A 135 -16.30 15.87 9.90
C ILE A 135 -14.94 15.20 9.68
N ARG A 136 -14.08 15.32 10.69
CA ARG A 136 -12.74 14.74 10.75
C ARG A 136 -12.64 13.75 11.89
N PHE A 137 -11.74 12.78 11.75
CA PHE A 137 -11.40 11.85 12.83
C PHE A 137 -9.93 11.44 12.71
N SER A 138 -9.27 11.22 13.85
CA SER A 138 -7.85 10.85 13.93
C SER A 138 -7.64 9.45 14.48
N ASN A 139 -8.60 8.93 15.26
CA ASN A 139 -8.50 7.62 15.90
C ASN A 139 -9.84 6.89 15.91
N LEU A 140 -9.75 5.56 15.99
CA LEU A 140 -10.89 4.70 16.28
C LEU A 140 -10.90 4.31 17.77
N THR A 141 -12.03 4.47 18.44
CA THR A 141 -12.25 4.14 19.85
C THR A 141 -12.44 2.62 19.98
N ALA A 142 -11.34 1.87 20.02
CA ALA A 142 -11.23 0.43 20.32
C ALA A 142 -12.23 -0.52 19.62
N GLY A 143 -11.81 -1.15 18.52
CA GLY A 143 -12.49 -2.30 17.89
C GLY A 143 -12.41 -2.31 16.36
N SER A 144 -12.94 -3.38 15.75
CA SER A 144 -13.09 -3.53 14.29
C SER A 144 -14.39 -2.93 13.76
N ILE A 145 -15.08 -2.09 14.55
CA ILE A 145 -16.31 -1.39 14.14
C ILE A 145 -15.89 -0.11 13.44
N LEU A 146 -16.36 0.06 12.20
CA LEU A 146 -15.86 1.09 11.31
C LEU A 146 -16.90 2.17 11.07
N PRO A 147 -16.49 3.45 11.01
CA PRO A 147 -17.35 4.50 10.50
C PRO A 147 -17.63 4.24 9.03
N MET A 148 -18.90 4.40 8.66
CA MET A 148 -19.35 4.29 7.27
C MET A 148 -20.27 5.45 6.95
N TYR A 149 -20.41 5.75 5.67
CA TYR A 149 -21.26 6.83 5.20
C TYR A 149 -21.90 6.49 3.86
N CYS A 150 -22.91 7.26 3.49
CA CYS A 150 -23.43 7.32 2.13
C CYS A 150 -23.90 8.75 1.86
N VAL A 151 -23.65 9.23 0.65
CA VAL A 151 -24.25 10.47 0.14
C VAL A 151 -24.98 10.12 -1.15
N GLN A 152 -26.29 10.34 -1.18
CA GLN A 152 -27.13 9.94 -2.31
C GLN A 152 -28.25 10.96 -2.51
N THR A 153 -28.43 11.42 -3.75
CA THR A 153 -29.54 12.30 -4.10
C THR A 153 -30.67 11.50 -4.72
N GLU A 154 -31.86 11.63 -4.15
CA GLU A 154 -33.07 10.99 -4.63
C GLU A 154 -34.10 12.03 -5.09
N ALA A 155 -34.78 11.73 -6.18
CA ALA A 155 -35.94 12.49 -6.61
C ALA A 155 -37.17 11.98 -5.85
N ILE A 156 -37.64 12.75 -4.86
CA ILE A 156 -38.76 12.39 -3.99
C ILE A 156 -40.05 12.99 -4.54
N ASN A 157 -40.97 12.13 -4.97
CA ASN A 157 -42.29 12.56 -5.45
C ASN A 157 -43.31 12.56 -4.30
N VAL A 158 -43.68 13.76 -3.82
CA VAL A 158 -44.61 13.90 -2.68
C VAL A 158 -46.07 13.58 -3.05
N ASP A 159 -46.40 13.54 -4.34
CA ASP A 159 -47.74 13.20 -4.82
C ASP A 159 -47.96 11.68 -4.86
N ALA A 160 -46.88 10.88 -4.85
CA ALA A 160 -46.92 9.42 -4.92
C ALA A 160 -47.10 8.79 -3.53
N VAL A 161 -48.26 9.07 -2.91
CA VAL A 161 -48.61 8.56 -1.58
C VAL A 161 -49.39 7.25 -1.65
N SER A 162 -49.15 6.37 -0.69
CA SER A 162 -49.92 5.16 -0.46
C SER A 162 -51.35 5.50 -0.04
N GLU A 163 -52.32 4.71 -0.51
CA GLU A 163 -53.72 4.80 -0.05
C GLU A 163 -53.92 4.17 1.34
N ASN A 164 -52.91 3.45 1.85
CA ASN A 164 -52.99 2.84 3.18
C ASN A 164 -52.91 3.91 4.27
N ALA A 165 -53.79 3.81 5.27
CA ALA A 165 -53.71 4.64 6.44
C ALA A 165 -52.36 4.44 7.15
N ASN A 166 -51.74 5.54 7.58
CA ASN A 166 -50.51 5.48 8.35
C ASN A 166 -50.82 4.97 9.77
N THR A 167 -50.24 3.82 10.10
CA THR A 167 -50.32 3.18 11.43
C THR A 167 -48.97 3.10 12.13
N GLU A 168 -47.93 3.70 11.56
CA GLU A 168 -46.58 3.66 12.10
C GLU A 168 -46.47 4.60 13.31
N ALA A 169 -46.08 4.02 14.45
CA ALA A 169 -45.98 4.74 15.70
C ALA A 169 -44.86 5.79 15.64
N GLY A 170 -45.15 7.03 16.04
CA GLY A 170 -44.20 8.15 16.00
C GLY A 170 -44.19 8.92 14.67
N HIS A 171 -45.00 8.51 13.69
CA HIS A 171 -45.13 9.15 12.38
C HIS A 171 -46.59 9.57 12.10
N GLU A 172 -47.40 9.73 13.14
CA GLU A 172 -48.83 9.96 13.00
C GLU A 172 -49.15 11.25 12.23
N GLY A 173 -50.03 11.16 11.23
CA GLY A 173 -50.47 12.31 10.42
C GLY A 173 -49.61 12.58 9.19
N HIS A 174 -48.54 11.83 8.96
CA HIS A 174 -47.74 11.92 7.74
C HIS A 174 -48.24 10.99 6.65
N PHE A 175 -48.08 11.42 5.39
CA PHE A 175 -48.44 10.61 4.22
C PHE A 175 -47.31 9.63 3.88
N ILE A 176 -47.63 8.35 3.75
CA ILE A 176 -46.63 7.33 3.41
C ILE A 176 -46.35 7.41 1.90
N LEU A 177 -45.10 7.62 1.50
CA LEU A 177 -44.70 7.55 0.11
C LEU A 177 -44.68 6.09 -0.37
N THR A 178 -45.07 5.84 -1.62
CA THR A 178 -44.90 4.50 -2.23
C THR A 178 -43.43 4.22 -2.58
N GLN A 179 -42.61 5.27 -2.66
CA GLN A 179 -41.18 5.18 -2.93
C GLN A 179 -40.44 4.57 -1.73
N LYS A 180 -39.53 3.65 -2.03
CA LYS A 180 -38.61 3.03 -1.09
C LYS A 180 -37.19 3.34 -1.53
N VAL A 181 -36.31 3.65 -0.60
CA VAL A 181 -34.91 3.99 -0.89
C VAL A 181 -33.99 3.03 -0.17
N LYS A 182 -33.01 2.50 -0.88
CA LYS A 182 -31.92 1.68 -0.34
C LYS A 182 -30.62 2.47 -0.46
N PHE A 183 -29.84 2.48 0.60
CA PHE A 183 -28.51 3.08 0.64
C PHE A 183 -27.45 2.01 0.89
N ASP A 184 -26.36 2.06 0.13
CA ASP A 184 -25.21 1.20 0.33
C ASP A 184 -24.10 2.02 0.98
N LEU A 185 -23.71 1.63 2.21
CA LEU A 185 -22.73 2.38 3.00
C LEU A 185 -21.29 2.03 2.59
N THR A 186 -20.44 3.06 2.55
CA THR A 186 -19.01 2.98 2.25
C THR A 186 -18.19 3.21 3.51
N ARG A 187 -17.13 2.43 3.74
CA ARG A 187 -16.22 2.64 4.87
C ARG A 187 -15.32 3.84 4.61
N SER A 188 -15.13 4.69 5.61
CA SER A 188 -14.30 5.90 5.50
C SER A 188 -12.79 5.63 5.61
N LEU A 189 -12.37 4.37 5.60
CA LEU A 189 -11.00 3.93 5.85
C LEU A 189 -10.61 2.81 4.90
N ALA A 190 -9.32 2.71 4.62
CA ALA A 190 -8.72 1.54 3.99
C ALA A 190 -8.32 0.49 5.04
N LYS A 191 -8.18 -0.76 4.63
CA LYS A 191 -7.60 -1.85 5.43
C LYS A 191 -6.26 -2.28 4.84
N LEU A 192 -5.25 -2.41 5.68
CA LEU A 192 -3.95 -2.95 5.36
C LEU A 192 -3.73 -4.26 6.13
N SER A 193 -3.44 -5.33 5.40
CA SER A 193 -2.96 -6.59 5.94
C SER A 193 -1.57 -6.90 5.40
N VAL A 194 -0.73 -7.50 6.24
CA VAL A 194 0.61 -7.96 5.86
C VAL A 194 0.73 -9.44 6.16
N TYR A 195 1.28 -10.17 5.21
CA TYR A 195 1.50 -11.60 5.26
C TYR A 195 2.95 -11.92 4.91
N ALA A 196 3.50 -12.99 5.45
CA ALA A 196 4.88 -13.40 5.16
C ALA A 196 5.02 -14.92 5.00
N ALA A 197 5.87 -15.34 4.09
CA ALA A 197 6.25 -16.73 3.83
C ALA A 197 7.76 -16.77 3.52
N LYS A 198 8.35 -17.96 3.56
CA LYS A 198 9.73 -18.19 3.13
C LYS A 198 9.76 -19.03 1.87
N VAL A 199 10.82 -18.90 1.07
CA VAL A 199 11.03 -19.78 -0.08
C VAL A 199 11.29 -21.20 0.40
N SER A 200 10.69 -22.19 -0.25
CA SER A 200 10.89 -23.61 0.06
C SER A 200 12.38 -23.97 0.11
N GLY A 201 12.78 -24.71 1.14
CA GLY A 201 14.17 -25.14 1.32
C GLY A 201 15.05 -24.19 2.14
N ALA A 202 14.50 -23.09 2.66
CA ALA A 202 15.21 -22.22 3.60
C ALA A 202 15.60 -22.98 4.89
N SER A 203 16.86 -22.84 5.31
CA SER A 203 17.45 -23.58 6.44
C SER A 203 17.00 -23.12 7.83
N SER A 204 16.33 -21.97 7.94
CA SER A 204 15.77 -21.42 9.18
C SER A 204 14.41 -20.75 8.96
N ASP A 205 13.72 -20.46 10.06
CA ASP A 205 12.45 -19.71 10.06
C ASP A 205 12.74 -18.22 10.30
N PRO A 206 12.45 -17.34 9.33
CA PRO A 206 12.59 -15.89 9.51
C PRO A 206 11.67 -15.34 10.60
N GLN A 207 11.99 -14.16 11.13
CA GLN A 207 11.10 -13.43 12.04
C GLN A 207 10.87 -12.01 11.55
N ILE A 208 9.61 -11.64 11.30
CA ILE A 208 9.24 -10.23 11.14
C ILE A 208 9.20 -9.60 12.53
N ARG A 209 10.06 -8.62 12.77
CA ARG A 209 10.23 -7.93 14.06
C ARG A 209 9.38 -6.68 14.17
N SER A 210 9.28 -5.93 13.07
CA SER A 210 8.52 -4.68 13.03
C SER A 210 7.90 -4.47 11.66
N VAL A 211 6.72 -3.88 11.66
CA VAL A 211 6.08 -3.28 10.49
C VAL A 211 5.63 -1.89 10.92
N ARG A 212 6.11 -0.86 10.22
CA ARG A 212 5.80 0.53 10.48
C ARG A 212 5.36 1.21 9.20
N LEU A 213 4.37 2.10 9.29
CA LEU A 213 4.07 3.07 8.22
C LEU A 213 4.89 4.33 8.50
N LEU A 214 5.76 4.71 7.58
CA LEU A 214 6.65 5.86 7.75
C LEU A 214 5.84 7.16 7.86
N SER A 215 6.31 8.07 8.72
CA SER A 215 5.65 9.34 9.04
C SER A 215 5.18 10.16 7.82
N PRO A 216 5.94 10.30 6.71
CA PRO A 216 5.47 11.08 5.56
C PRO A 216 4.22 10.49 4.90
N GLY A 217 4.09 9.17 4.96
CA GLY A 217 2.95 8.38 4.52
C GLY A 217 1.86 8.21 5.57
N THR A 218 1.84 9.00 6.64
CA THR A 218 0.73 9.03 7.61
C THR A 218 -0.10 10.29 7.45
N ARG A 219 -1.32 10.32 7.98
CA ARG A 219 -2.17 11.53 8.02
C ARG A 219 -2.70 11.74 9.42
N GLN A 220 -2.61 12.97 9.93
CA GLN A 220 -3.05 13.32 11.29
C GLN A 220 -4.55 13.07 11.52
N TYR A 221 -5.35 13.13 10.45
CA TYR A 221 -6.77 12.81 10.47
C TYR A 221 -7.24 12.37 9.08
N GLY A 222 -8.40 11.74 9.02
CA GLY A 222 -9.18 11.50 7.81
C GLY A 222 -10.48 12.29 7.85
N TYR A 223 -11.19 12.31 6.73
CA TYR A 223 -12.55 12.83 6.63
C TYR A 223 -13.55 11.68 6.58
N LEU A 224 -14.71 11.86 7.21
CA LEU A 224 -15.77 10.85 7.18
C LEU A 224 -16.32 10.68 5.75
N PHE A 225 -16.60 11.79 5.08
CA PHE A 225 -17.13 11.84 3.71
C PHE A 225 -16.02 12.02 2.68
N ASP A 226 -16.32 11.72 1.41
CA ASP A 226 -15.41 11.97 0.28
C ASP A 226 -14.97 13.43 0.24
N GLN A 227 -13.74 13.63 -0.21
CA GLN A 227 -13.13 14.95 -0.36
C GLN A 227 -12.40 15.03 -1.68
N GLU A 228 -12.27 16.24 -2.19
CA GLU A 228 -11.37 16.52 -3.31
C GLU A 228 -9.92 16.21 -2.93
N GLU A 229 -9.14 15.78 -3.93
CA GLU A 229 -7.74 15.39 -3.74
C GLU A 229 -6.92 16.50 -3.06
N GLU A 230 -7.16 17.76 -3.42
CA GLU A 230 -6.50 18.92 -2.83
C GLU A 230 -6.74 19.02 -1.31
N VAL A 231 -7.94 18.68 -0.85
CA VAL A 231 -8.30 18.71 0.58
C VAL A 231 -7.63 17.57 1.33
N ILE A 232 -7.52 16.39 0.71
CA ILE A 232 -6.80 15.24 1.28
C ILE A 232 -5.29 15.54 1.34
N ASN A 233 -4.73 16.11 0.27
CA ASN A 233 -3.33 16.54 0.16
C ASN A 233 -2.95 17.59 1.20
N ALA A 234 -3.89 18.45 1.57
CA ALA A 234 -3.67 19.48 2.59
C ALA A 234 -3.64 18.92 4.03
N VAL A 235 -3.99 17.65 4.26
CA VAL A 235 -3.93 17.04 5.58
C VAL A 235 -2.47 16.82 5.99
N PRO A 236 -2.02 17.36 7.14
CA PRO A 236 -0.63 17.20 7.55
C PRO A 236 -0.25 15.75 7.81
N ALA A 237 1.00 15.43 7.49
CA ALA A 237 1.61 14.18 7.90
C ALA A 237 1.73 14.07 9.43
N GLY A 238 1.72 12.84 9.95
CA GLY A 238 2.04 12.57 11.33
C GLY A 238 3.52 12.86 11.64
N THR A 239 3.83 13.10 12.90
CA THR A 239 5.19 13.47 13.34
C THR A 239 6.10 12.25 13.51
N ASN A 240 5.53 11.06 13.71
CA ASN A 240 6.27 9.83 13.97
C ASN A 240 5.74 8.70 13.08
N ASP A 241 6.60 7.73 12.82
CA ASP A 241 6.19 6.49 12.18
C ASP A 241 5.11 5.79 13.01
N ARG A 242 4.12 5.24 12.32
CA ARG A 242 3.05 4.48 12.95
C ARG A 242 3.46 3.03 13.05
N VAL A 243 3.71 2.55 14.26
CA VAL A 243 3.97 1.12 14.52
C VAL A 243 2.68 0.34 14.32
N LEU A 244 2.71 -0.65 13.42
CA LEU A 244 1.57 -1.49 13.09
C LEU A 244 1.68 -2.88 13.72
N LEU A 245 2.90 -3.41 13.84
CA LEU A 245 3.16 -4.70 14.47
C LEU A 245 3.57 -4.53 15.93
N SER A 246 2.83 -5.15 16.85
CA SER A 246 3.07 -5.08 18.30
C SER A 246 3.96 -6.20 18.84
N SER A 247 4.16 -7.28 18.09
CA SER A 247 4.95 -8.44 18.49
C SER A 247 5.53 -9.15 17.28
N ALA A 248 6.74 -9.69 17.42
CA ALA A 248 7.40 -10.40 16.32
C ALA A 248 6.61 -11.64 15.88
N VAL A 249 6.67 -11.95 14.58
CA VAL A 249 5.98 -13.09 13.96
C VAL A 249 7.02 -14.00 13.32
N THR A 250 7.01 -15.28 13.69
CA THR A 250 7.84 -16.30 13.05
C THR A 250 7.18 -16.75 11.74
N VAL A 251 7.97 -16.80 10.68
CA VAL A 251 7.55 -17.19 9.33
C VAL A 251 7.89 -18.66 9.11
N THR A 252 6.85 -19.50 9.05
CA THR A 252 6.98 -20.96 8.95
C THR A 252 6.43 -21.51 7.63
N ASN A 253 5.53 -20.78 6.99
CA ASN A 253 4.92 -21.20 5.73
C ASN A 253 5.94 -21.10 4.60
N GLU A 254 5.96 -22.13 3.76
CA GLU A 254 6.87 -22.23 2.63
C GLU A 254 6.12 -22.14 1.31
N ILE A 255 6.66 -21.34 0.38
CA ILE A 255 6.13 -21.22 -0.97
C ILE A 255 7.27 -21.41 -1.97
N ALA A 256 7.02 -22.19 -3.02
CA ALA A 256 7.98 -22.36 -4.09
C ALA A 256 8.08 -21.07 -4.93
N LYS A 257 9.31 -20.59 -5.16
CA LYS A 257 9.59 -19.40 -5.99
C LYS A 257 8.97 -19.58 -7.39
N GLY A 258 8.27 -18.56 -7.88
CA GLY A 258 7.62 -18.57 -9.20
C GLY A 258 6.36 -19.44 -9.32
N SER A 259 5.87 -20.03 -8.23
CA SER A 259 4.61 -20.79 -8.25
C SER A 259 3.41 -19.87 -8.14
N ALA A 260 2.26 -20.26 -8.69
CA ALA A 260 1.00 -19.52 -8.55
C ALA A 260 0.52 -19.37 -7.09
N ALA A 261 1.09 -20.13 -6.14
CA ALA A 261 0.78 -20.00 -4.73
C ALA A 261 1.22 -18.66 -4.13
N VAL A 262 2.14 -17.93 -4.79
CA VAL A 262 2.55 -16.58 -4.37
C VAL A 262 1.43 -15.54 -4.48
N ASP A 263 0.41 -15.81 -5.29
CA ASP A 263 -0.72 -14.91 -5.54
C ASP A 263 -1.84 -15.04 -4.50
N ASP A 264 -1.81 -16.06 -3.65
CA ASP A 264 -2.85 -16.30 -2.63
C ASP A 264 -2.30 -16.04 -1.21
N PRO A 265 -2.74 -14.95 -0.54
CA PRO A 265 -2.37 -14.63 0.82
C PRO A 265 -2.64 -15.76 1.83
N ALA A 266 -3.58 -16.67 1.56
CA ALA A 266 -3.88 -17.80 2.44
C ALA A 266 -2.71 -18.79 2.58
N ASN A 267 -1.76 -18.77 1.65
CA ASN A 267 -0.55 -19.59 1.72
C ASN A 267 0.53 -19.01 2.64
N TYR A 268 0.36 -17.77 3.12
CA TYR A 268 1.34 -17.04 3.92
C TYR A 268 0.97 -17.07 5.42
N ASN A 269 1.92 -16.84 6.31
CA ASN A 269 1.65 -16.53 7.71
C ASN A 269 1.04 -15.13 7.82
N GLU A 270 0.03 -14.98 8.66
CA GLU A 270 -0.53 -13.66 8.99
C GLU A 270 0.46 -12.89 9.88
N VAL A 271 0.91 -11.73 9.42
CA VAL A 271 1.79 -10.83 10.19
C VAL A 271 0.99 -9.70 10.82
N LEU A 272 0.15 -9.06 10.02
CA LEU A 272 -0.73 -7.96 10.43
C LEU A 272 -2.13 -8.22 9.88
N THR A 273 -3.10 -8.42 10.76
CA THR A 273 -4.49 -8.69 10.41
C THR A 273 -5.34 -7.43 10.59
N GLY A 274 -5.21 -6.48 9.65
CA GLY A 274 -6.14 -5.36 9.52
C GLY A 274 -5.76 -4.12 10.33
N ALA A 275 -4.76 -3.39 9.87
CA ALA A 275 -4.57 -2.00 10.25
C ALA A 275 -5.46 -1.08 9.39
N TYR A 276 -6.16 -0.14 10.01
CA TYR A 276 -6.97 0.82 9.27
C TYR A 276 -6.20 2.12 9.00
N LEU A 277 -6.23 2.55 7.74
CA LEU A 277 -5.49 3.71 7.24
C LEU A 277 -6.44 4.78 6.70
N ASN A 278 -6.09 6.04 6.96
CA ASN A 278 -6.70 7.19 6.30
C ASN A 278 -6.25 7.25 4.83
N GLU A 279 -6.98 7.99 4.02
CA GLU A 279 -6.67 8.17 2.61
C GLU A 279 -5.34 8.89 2.37
N ILE A 280 -4.66 8.44 1.32
CA ILE A 280 -3.38 8.95 0.86
C ILE A 280 -3.40 8.89 -0.65
N THR A 281 -3.48 10.05 -1.27
CA THR A 281 -3.53 10.26 -2.74
C THR A 281 -2.18 9.99 -3.41
N TYR A 282 -1.08 10.19 -2.69
CA TYR A 282 0.27 9.90 -3.17
C TYR A 282 0.61 8.42 -2.97
N GLY A 283 1.04 7.78 -4.05
CA GLY A 283 1.46 6.38 -4.03
C GLY A 283 2.58 6.11 -5.02
N SER A 284 2.98 4.85 -5.06
CA SER A 284 3.87 4.33 -6.09
C SER A 284 3.16 3.27 -6.92
N ASP A 285 3.48 3.24 -8.21
CA ASP A 285 3.07 2.18 -9.12
C ASP A 285 3.91 0.90 -8.92
N SER A 286 5.01 0.97 -8.14
CA SER A 286 5.82 -0.20 -7.80
C SER A 286 6.27 -0.23 -6.35
N TRP A 287 6.30 -1.42 -5.75
CA TRP A 287 6.66 -1.61 -4.34
C TRP A 287 8.10 -1.26 -4.00
N ASN A 288 9.00 -1.26 -4.98
CA ASN A 288 10.43 -0.97 -4.82
C ASN A 288 10.84 0.40 -5.39
N ILE A 289 9.92 1.13 -6.02
CA ILE A 289 10.20 2.44 -6.58
C ILE A 289 9.60 3.49 -5.66
N ALA A 290 10.45 4.42 -5.21
CA ALA A 290 9.96 5.56 -4.46
C ALA A 290 9.07 6.44 -5.34
N SER A 291 7.95 6.91 -4.78
CA SER A 291 7.16 7.96 -5.42
C SER A 291 7.98 9.25 -5.50
N ASP A 292 7.78 10.04 -6.56
CA ASP A 292 8.33 11.40 -6.65
C ASP A 292 7.77 12.31 -5.54
N ASN A 293 6.65 11.92 -4.91
CA ASN A 293 6.05 12.65 -3.82
C ASN A 293 6.48 12.10 -2.45
N VAL A 294 7.13 12.96 -1.67
CA VAL A 294 7.56 12.66 -0.30
C VAL A 294 6.43 12.26 0.64
N GLY A 295 5.17 12.55 0.32
CA GLY A 295 3.99 12.21 1.12
C GLY A 295 3.39 10.82 0.85
N ALA A 296 4.05 9.98 0.04
CA ALA A 296 3.58 8.64 -0.30
C ALA A 296 3.65 7.65 0.86
N ALA A 297 2.77 6.66 0.85
CA ALA A 297 2.70 5.62 1.86
C ALA A 297 3.84 4.60 1.70
N VAL A 298 4.67 4.44 2.74
CA VAL A 298 5.81 3.51 2.74
C VAL A 298 5.80 2.66 4.00
N LEU A 299 5.83 1.34 3.86
CA LEU A 299 6.05 0.43 4.97
C LEU A 299 7.53 0.19 5.17
N HIS A 300 8.00 0.31 6.41
CA HIS A 300 9.31 -0.14 6.84
C HIS A 300 9.16 -1.44 7.62
N ILE A 301 9.85 -2.46 7.16
CA ILE A 301 9.79 -3.82 7.67
C ILE A 301 11.17 -4.19 8.20
N GLU A 302 11.21 -4.61 9.45
CA GLU A 302 12.42 -5.14 10.08
C GLU A 302 12.25 -6.64 10.28
N TYR A 303 13.22 -7.44 9.84
CA TYR A 303 13.13 -8.90 9.90
C TYR A 303 14.51 -9.55 10.09
N THR A 304 14.53 -10.81 10.52
CA THR A 304 15.74 -11.62 10.61
C THR A 304 15.54 -12.92 9.83
N LEU A 305 16.62 -13.51 9.31
CA LEU A 305 16.56 -14.81 8.59
C LEU A 305 16.38 -16.02 9.52
N GLY A 306 16.66 -15.84 10.80
CA GLY A 306 16.54 -16.85 11.84
C GLY A 306 16.65 -16.21 13.22
N GLU A 307 16.46 -17.00 14.26
CA GLU A 307 16.64 -16.55 15.64
C GLU A 307 18.11 -16.16 15.89
N GLY A 308 18.34 -14.98 16.47
CA GLY A 308 19.69 -14.46 16.74
C GLY A 308 20.49 -13.99 15.52
N GLN A 309 19.91 -14.02 14.32
CA GLN A 309 20.53 -13.49 13.10
C GLN A 309 20.44 -11.96 13.03
N GLU A 310 21.25 -11.35 12.15
CA GLU A 310 21.27 -9.91 11.93
C GLU A 310 19.91 -9.36 11.48
N LEU A 311 19.60 -8.15 11.94
CA LEU A 311 18.38 -7.43 11.58
C LEU A 311 18.52 -6.83 10.18
N LYS A 312 17.66 -7.28 9.26
CA LYS A 312 17.50 -6.72 7.92
C LYS A 312 16.35 -5.73 7.87
N ASN A 313 16.43 -4.81 6.91
CA ASN A 313 15.46 -3.75 6.69
C ASN A 313 14.93 -3.82 5.26
N ALA A 314 13.63 -3.61 5.11
CA ALA A 314 12.99 -3.50 3.82
C ALA A 314 12.00 -2.33 3.80
N TYR A 315 11.95 -1.64 2.67
CA TYR A 315 11.00 -0.56 2.41
C TYR A 315 10.07 -0.97 1.28
N VAL A 316 8.77 -0.79 1.51
CA VAL A 316 7.70 -1.25 0.63
C VAL A 316 6.82 -0.04 0.31
N TYR A 317 6.92 0.47 -0.91
CA TYR A 317 6.19 1.63 -1.40
C TYR A 317 4.78 1.23 -1.81
N LEU A 318 3.77 1.74 -1.11
CA LEU A 318 2.37 1.39 -1.37
C LEU A 318 1.80 2.26 -2.50
N PRO A 319 0.80 1.75 -3.24
CA PRO A 319 -0.05 2.59 -4.08
C PRO A 319 -0.81 3.62 -3.23
N ALA A 320 -1.53 4.52 -3.90
CA ALA A 320 -2.43 5.45 -3.22
C ALA A 320 -3.42 4.65 -2.34
N ILE A 321 -3.61 5.12 -1.12
CA ILE A 321 -4.53 4.54 -0.15
C ILE A 321 -5.90 5.16 -0.34
N VAL A 322 -6.83 4.35 -0.83
CA VAL A 322 -8.21 4.70 -1.11
C VAL A 322 -9.09 4.11 -0.02
N ARG A 323 -10.06 4.91 0.46
CA ARG A 323 -11.05 4.43 1.44
C ARG A 323 -11.81 3.23 0.88
N ASN A 324 -12.33 2.39 1.77
CA ASN A 324 -13.07 1.19 1.37
C ASN A 324 -12.27 0.31 0.37
N THR A 325 -10.98 0.13 0.62
CA THR A 325 -10.10 -0.78 -0.14
C THR A 325 -9.29 -1.64 0.83
N HIS A 326 -9.07 -2.93 0.49
CA HIS A 326 -8.25 -3.86 1.27
C HIS A 326 -6.92 -4.14 0.56
N TYR A 327 -5.85 -3.57 1.09
CA TYR A 327 -4.47 -3.82 0.67
C TYR A 327 -3.92 -5.03 1.40
N LYS A 328 -3.51 -6.06 0.65
CA LYS A 328 -2.83 -7.25 1.20
C LYS A 328 -1.39 -7.27 0.66
N VAL A 329 -0.42 -7.11 1.55
CA VAL A 329 1.01 -7.15 1.24
C VAL A 329 1.55 -8.53 1.59
N CYS A 330 1.97 -9.29 0.59
CA CYS A 330 2.54 -10.63 0.76
C CYS A 330 4.06 -10.57 0.59
N ILE A 331 4.79 -10.92 1.66
CA ILE A 331 6.26 -10.90 1.71
C ILE A 331 6.79 -12.32 1.57
N LEU A 332 7.54 -12.61 0.52
CA LEU A 332 8.25 -13.88 0.35
C LEU A 332 9.74 -13.66 0.65
N ILE A 333 10.26 -14.33 1.67
CA ILE A 333 11.66 -14.19 2.12
C ILE A 333 12.50 -15.32 1.52
N ASN A 334 13.57 -14.99 0.80
CA ASN A 334 14.49 -16.00 0.27
C ASN A 334 15.63 -16.34 1.25
N ALA A 335 16.44 -17.35 0.92
CA ALA A 335 17.54 -17.80 1.77
C ALA A 335 18.67 -16.76 1.93
N GLU A 336 18.82 -15.84 0.98
CA GLU A 336 19.78 -14.71 1.00
C GLU A 336 19.27 -13.55 1.90
N GLY A 337 18.02 -13.63 2.34
CA GLY A 337 17.36 -12.58 3.08
C GLY A 337 16.96 -11.39 2.24
N GLN A 338 16.83 -11.55 0.93
CA GLN A 338 16.03 -10.66 0.10
C GLN A 338 14.56 -10.95 0.34
N ILE A 339 13.74 -9.90 0.26
CA ILE A 339 12.28 -10.04 0.29
C ILE A 339 11.71 -9.81 -1.09
N ILE A 340 10.62 -10.49 -1.39
CA ILE A 340 9.80 -10.20 -2.57
C ILE A 340 8.39 -9.87 -2.14
N ILE A 341 7.82 -8.82 -2.73
CA ILE A 341 6.50 -8.32 -2.40
C ILE A 341 5.52 -8.62 -3.53
N ASN A 342 4.39 -9.22 -3.17
CA ASN A 342 3.20 -9.28 -4.02
C ASN A 342 2.07 -8.48 -3.37
N TYR A 343 1.34 -7.68 -4.16
CA TYR A 343 0.15 -6.97 -3.67
C TYR A 343 -1.09 -7.65 -4.21
N VAL A 344 -2.02 -7.97 -3.30
CA VAL A 344 -3.41 -8.17 -3.69
C VAL A 344 -4.18 -6.96 -3.19
N VAL A 345 -4.41 -6.02 -4.09
CA VAL A 345 -5.37 -4.93 -3.85
C VAL A 345 -6.73 -5.49 -4.18
N ALA A 346 -7.45 -5.89 -3.13
CA ALA A 346 -8.81 -6.32 -3.27
C ALA A 346 -9.71 -5.14 -2.95
N ASP A 347 -10.56 -4.80 -3.89
CA ASP A 347 -11.66 -3.87 -3.68
C ASP A 347 -12.44 -4.30 -2.44
N TRP A 348 -12.61 -3.37 -1.49
CA TRP A 348 -13.56 -3.59 -0.42
C TRP A 348 -14.98 -3.34 -0.94
N GLU A 349 -15.15 -2.69 -2.10
CA GLU A 349 -16.25 -2.78 -3.07
C GLU A 349 -15.76 -2.32 -4.48
N ASP A 350 -16.26 -2.99 -5.53
CA ASP A 350 -15.95 -2.94 -6.98
C ASP A 350 -15.32 -1.64 -7.53
N ASN A 351 -13.98 -1.60 -7.63
CA ASN A 351 -13.24 -0.64 -8.43
C ASN A 351 -11.99 -1.35 -8.97
N GLU A 352 -12.12 -2.03 -10.12
CA GLU A 352 -11.01 -2.74 -10.77
C GLU A 352 -9.77 -1.85 -10.90
N MET A 353 -8.82 -2.02 -9.98
CA MET A 353 -7.43 -1.67 -10.20
C MET A 353 -6.74 -2.87 -10.83
N PRO A 354 -5.88 -2.68 -11.84
CA PRO A 354 -5.20 -3.79 -12.50
C PRO A 354 -4.35 -4.57 -11.50
N ASP A 355 -4.37 -5.91 -11.62
CA ASP A 355 -3.47 -6.81 -10.90
C ASP A 355 -2.02 -6.32 -11.06
N LEU A 356 -1.47 -5.69 -10.02
CA LEU A 356 -0.07 -5.32 -9.93
C LEU A 356 0.72 -6.57 -9.52
N ARG A 357 1.04 -7.40 -10.53
CA ARG A 357 1.96 -8.53 -10.40
C ARG A 357 3.38 -8.00 -10.50
N PHE A 358 4.21 -8.32 -9.51
CA PHE A 358 5.62 -7.94 -9.51
C PHE A 358 6.50 -9.13 -9.82
N ASP A 359 7.30 -8.97 -10.87
CA ASP A 359 8.33 -9.91 -11.26
C ASP A 359 9.64 -9.63 -10.52
N TYR A 360 10.35 -10.72 -10.23
CA TYR A 360 11.48 -10.81 -9.32
C TYR A 360 12.78 -10.49 -10.07
N PRO A 361 13.80 -9.86 -9.44
CA PRO A 361 15.15 -10.00 -9.94
C PRO A 361 15.53 -11.49 -9.95
N SER A 362 15.83 -12.00 -11.13
CA SER A 362 16.34 -13.35 -11.29
C SER A 362 17.76 -13.24 -11.83
N HIS A 363 18.73 -13.69 -11.03
CA HIS A 363 20.12 -13.73 -11.45
C HIS A 363 20.60 -15.16 -11.59
N SER A 364 21.63 -15.35 -12.41
CA SER A 364 22.35 -16.62 -12.52
C SER A 364 23.39 -16.75 -11.40
N TYR A 365 23.86 -17.98 -11.15
CA TYR A 365 25.22 -18.15 -10.58
C TYR A 365 26.25 -17.69 -11.62
N LEU A 366 27.48 -17.43 -11.19
CA LEU A 366 28.58 -17.15 -12.10
C LEU A 366 29.02 -18.46 -12.75
N LEU A 367 28.77 -18.62 -14.05
CA LEU A 367 29.01 -19.88 -14.77
C LEU A 367 30.32 -19.85 -15.56
N GLU A 368 31.01 -20.98 -15.65
CA GLU A 368 32.24 -21.11 -16.47
C GLU A 368 31.96 -20.93 -17.98
N ASN A 369 30.73 -21.24 -18.41
CA ASN A 369 30.25 -21.12 -19.80
C ASN A 369 28.80 -20.63 -19.84
N VAL A 370 28.37 -20.03 -20.96
CA VAL A 370 26.95 -19.72 -21.19
C VAL A 370 26.19 -21.02 -21.45
N PRO A 371 25.15 -21.34 -20.67
CA PRO A 371 24.27 -22.45 -20.97
C PRO A 371 23.32 -22.06 -22.10
N VAL A 372 23.28 -22.87 -23.18
CA VAL A 372 22.45 -22.59 -24.36
C VAL A 372 20.98 -22.95 -24.09
N GLU A 373 20.70 -23.87 -23.16
CA GLU A 373 19.35 -24.25 -22.71
C GLU A 373 19.39 -24.75 -21.24
N GLY A 374 18.31 -24.56 -20.48
CA GLY A 374 18.28 -24.81 -19.03
C GLY A 374 18.60 -26.25 -18.57
N SER A 375 18.61 -27.24 -19.48
CA SER A 375 19.03 -28.62 -19.21
C SER A 375 20.53 -28.88 -19.42
N ALA A 376 21.25 -27.92 -20.00
CA ALA A 376 22.69 -28.00 -20.29
C ALA A 376 23.58 -27.34 -19.22
N VAL A 377 22.99 -26.76 -18.17
CA VAL A 377 23.72 -26.18 -17.04
C VAL A 377 24.33 -27.32 -16.21
N PRO A 378 25.66 -27.45 -16.14
CA PRO A 378 26.27 -28.44 -15.26
C PRO A 378 25.90 -28.14 -13.80
N SER A 379 25.67 -29.16 -12.98
CA SER A 379 25.43 -28.97 -11.54
C SER A 379 26.67 -28.43 -10.79
N GLN A 380 27.85 -28.48 -11.41
CA GLN A 380 29.11 -27.98 -10.87
C GLN A 380 30.07 -27.62 -12.01
N ALA A 381 30.92 -26.60 -11.80
CA ALA A 381 32.02 -26.26 -12.70
C ALA A 381 33.02 -27.43 -12.82
N SER A 382 33.66 -27.53 -13.98
CA SER A 382 34.57 -28.64 -14.29
C SER A 382 35.89 -28.59 -13.53
N LYS A 383 36.25 -27.40 -13.05
CA LYS A 383 37.50 -27.09 -12.34
C LYS A 383 37.30 -25.87 -11.43
N ALA A 384 38.26 -25.66 -10.52
CA ALA A 384 38.31 -24.45 -9.71
C ALA A 384 38.48 -23.21 -10.59
N ALA A 385 37.96 -22.07 -10.13
CA ALA A 385 38.16 -20.80 -10.80
C ALA A 385 39.64 -20.42 -10.75
N GLN A 386 40.25 -20.26 -11.93
CA GLN A 386 41.69 -20.04 -12.08
C GLN A 386 41.96 -18.97 -13.13
N MET A 387 43.08 -18.28 -12.97
CA MET A 387 43.63 -17.33 -13.95
C MET A 387 45.17 -17.46 -14.02
N SER A 388 45.77 -16.97 -15.10
CA SER A 388 47.22 -16.85 -15.26
C SER A 388 47.58 -15.53 -15.95
N GLU A 389 48.88 -15.22 -16.05
CA GLU A 389 49.40 -14.04 -16.76
C GLU A 389 48.93 -13.96 -18.22
N THR A 390 48.64 -15.12 -18.83
CA THR A 390 48.24 -15.21 -20.24
C THR A 390 46.78 -15.58 -20.46
N GLN A 391 46.06 -15.97 -19.40
CA GLN A 391 44.68 -16.43 -19.50
C GLN A 391 43.83 -15.86 -18.35
N PRO A 392 42.86 -14.97 -18.64
CA PRO A 392 41.96 -14.48 -17.60
C PRO A 392 41.05 -15.60 -17.09
N PHE A 393 40.58 -15.43 -15.86
CA PHE A 393 39.36 -16.09 -15.44
C PHE A 393 38.19 -15.51 -16.23
N VAL A 394 37.26 -16.37 -16.65
CA VAL A 394 36.07 -15.99 -17.41
C VAL A 394 34.85 -16.59 -16.72
N GLY A 395 33.89 -15.75 -16.38
CA GLY A 395 32.59 -16.15 -15.84
C GLY A 395 31.45 -15.45 -16.56
N TYR A 396 30.31 -16.13 -16.70
CA TYR A 396 29.11 -15.57 -17.29
C TYR A 396 28.06 -15.31 -16.22
N PHE A 397 27.47 -14.13 -16.28
CA PHE A 397 26.48 -13.65 -15.31
C PHE A 397 25.31 -13.01 -16.02
N GLN A 398 24.12 -13.19 -15.47
CA GLN A 398 22.89 -12.56 -15.93
C GLN A 398 22.13 -12.08 -14.70
N LEU A 399 21.60 -10.87 -14.75
CA LEU A 399 20.63 -10.33 -13.79
C LEU A 399 19.46 -9.80 -14.61
N THR A 400 18.33 -10.48 -14.51
CA THR A 400 17.07 -10.13 -15.17
C THR A 400 16.14 -9.47 -14.18
N TYR A 401 15.49 -8.36 -14.58
CA TYR A 401 14.44 -7.66 -13.83
C TYR A 401 14.80 -7.15 -12.42
N PRO A 402 14.01 -6.22 -11.84
CA PRO A 402 13.16 -5.24 -12.53
C PRO A 402 13.97 -4.25 -13.38
N GLU A 403 13.32 -3.71 -14.43
CA GLU A 403 13.87 -2.58 -15.19
C GLU A 403 14.29 -1.49 -14.19
N ASN A 404 15.54 -1.01 -14.31
CA ASN A 404 16.22 0.01 -13.50
C ASN A 404 17.15 -0.49 -12.38
N ASP A 405 17.16 -1.78 -12.05
CA ASP A 405 18.15 -2.29 -11.11
C ASP A 405 19.53 -2.39 -11.75
N ASN A 406 20.57 -2.18 -10.93
CA ASN A 406 21.95 -2.16 -11.40
C ASN A 406 22.83 -3.07 -10.57
N TRP A 407 23.84 -3.65 -11.21
CA TRP A 407 24.82 -4.53 -10.61
C TRP A 407 26.24 -4.10 -10.95
N THR A 408 27.21 -4.51 -10.14
CA THR A 408 28.62 -4.18 -10.33
C THR A 408 29.48 -5.35 -9.87
N PRO A 409 30.38 -5.89 -10.71
CA PRO A 409 31.34 -6.87 -10.25
C PRO A 409 32.45 -6.17 -9.45
N THR A 410 32.77 -6.73 -8.28
CA THR A 410 33.70 -6.15 -7.32
C THR A 410 34.76 -7.19 -6.95
N LEU A 411 36.03 -6.79 -7.01
CA LEU A 411 37.15 -7.61 -6.53
C LEU A 411 37.43 -7.33 -5.06
N LEU A 412 37.57 -8.41 -4.28
CA LEU A 412 37.79 -8.39 -2.84
C LEU A 412 39.07 -9.16 -2.49
N GLY A 413 39.57 -8.91 -1.27
CA GLY A 413 40.78 -9.56 -0.73
C GLY A 413 42.07 -8.77 -0.96
N LEU A 414 43.17 -9.29 -0.42
CA LEU A 414 44.47 -8.59 -0.38
C LEU A 414 45.04 -8.29 -1.78
N ASN A 415 44.69 -9.10 -2.77
CA ASN A 415 45.17 -8.96 -4.15
C ASN A 415 44.18 -8.26 -5.09
N ALA A 416 43.10 -7.65 -4.58
CA ALA A 416 42.10 -6.99 -5.41
C ALA A 416 42.70 -5.90 -6.31
N SER A 417 43.62 -5.08 -5.77
CA SER A 417 44.33 -4.05 -6.54
C SER A 417 45.40 -4.59 -7.50
N SER A 418 45.74 -5.88 -7.37
CA SER A 418 46.69 -6.58 -8.26
C SER A 418 46.00 -7.19 -9.48
N CYS A 419 44.68 -7.00 -9.62
CA CYS A 419 43.88 -7.53 -10.71
C CYS A 419 43.11 -6.42 -11.43
N THR A 420 42.63 -6.73 -12.64
CA THR A 420 41.67 -5.93 -13.39
C THR A 420 40.43 -6.76 -13.66
N VAL A 421 39.25 -6.18 -13.43
CA VAL A 421 37.94 -6.74 -13.83
C VAL A 421 37.41 -6.01 -15.05
N ARG A 422 36.89 -6.75 -16.02
CA ARG A 422 36.21 -6.22 -17.22
C ARG A 422 34.90 -6.96 -17.46
N VAL A 423 33.92 -6.26 -18.01
CA VAL A 423 32.63 -6.83 -18.38
C VAL A 423 32.40 -6.60 -19.86
N TYR A 424 31.91 -7.62 -20.54
CA TYR A 424 31.54 -7.57 -21.95
C TYR A 424 30.10 -8.06 -22.11
N ASP A 425 29.52 -7.75 -23.27
CA ASP A 425 28.32 -8.43 -23.75
C ASP A 425 28.50 -9.96 -23.83
N TYR A 426 27.41 -10.71 -24.01
CA TYR A 426 27.46 -12.18 -24.04
C TYR A 426 28.41 -12.73 -25.12
N THR A 427 28.64 -11.98 -26.21
CA THR A 427 29.53 -12.38 -27.30
C THR A 427 31.02 -12.18 -26.96
N GLY A 428 31.31 -11.43 -25.89
CA GLY A 428 32.66 -11.04 -25.50
C GLY A 428 33.32 -10.05 -26.47
N GLN A 429 32.55 -9.43 -27.36
CA GLN A 429 33.08 -8.53 -28.42
C GLN A 429 32.99 -7.06 -28.03
N ILE A 430 32.03 -6.69 -27.18
CA ILE A 430 31.78 -5.30 -26.79
C ILE A 430 31.99 -5.18 -25.29
N GLU A 431 33.07 -4.49 -24.90
CA GLU A 431 33.33 -4.16 -23.49
C GLU A 431 32.32 -3.10 -23.01
N VAL A 432 31.72 -3.34 -21.85
CA VAL A 432 30.89 -2.36 -21.12
C VAL A 432 31.83 -1.36 -20.44
N PRO A 433 31.90 -0.10 -20.90
CA PRO A 433 32.83 0.87 -20.34
C PRO A 433 32.57 1.10 -18.84
N GLN A 434 33.63 1.26 -18.04
CA GLN A 434 33.48 1.56 -16.60
C GLN A 434 32.68 2.83 -16.31
N SER A 435 32.59 3.79 -17.25
CA SER A 435 31.74 4.98 -17.12
C SER A 435 30.23 4.67 -17.17
N GLN A 436 29.87 3.47 -17.61
CA GLN A 436 28.50 2.95 -17.63
C GLN A 436 28.23 2.01 -16.44
N TRP A 437 29.12 1.98 -15.45
CA TRP A 437 28.89 1.23 -14.22
C TRP A 437 28.20 2.15 -13.21
N PRO A 438 27.20 1.66 -12.46
CA PRO A 438 26.75 0.26 -12.37
C PRO A 438 25.95 -0.19 -13.61
N ILE A 439 26.03 -1.48 -13.95
CA ILE A 439 25.47 -2.06 -15.18
C ILE A 439 24.00 -2.37 -14.97
N ALA A 440 23.15 -1.94 -15.90
CA ALA A 440 21.71 -2.20 -15.84
C ALA A 440 21.38 -3.71 -15.97
N ALA A 441 20.38 -4.16 -15.22
CA ALA A 441 19.79 -5.49 -15.35
C ALA A 441 19.26 -5.69 -16.79
N SER A 442 19.48 -6.88 -17.36
CA SER A 442 19.06 -7.26 -18.70
C SER A 442 18.79 -8.77 -18.78
N GLU A 443 17.90 -9.17 -19.68
CA GLU A 443 17.76 -10.56 -20.12
C GLU A 443 18.99 -11.09 -20.88
N ASP A 444 19.96 -10.24 -21.19
CA ASP A 444 21.20 -10.64 -21.83
C ASP A 444 22.22 -11.18 -20.82
N TRP A 445 23.01 -12.17 -21.27
CA TRP A 445 24.19 -12.62 -20.53
C TRP A 445 25.33 -11.60 -20.66
N TYR A 446 26.13 -11.50 -19.60
CA TYR A 446 27.36 -10.74 -19.58
C TYR A 446 28.55 -11.65 -19.32
N ARG A 447 29.67 -11.33 -19.95
CA ARG A 447 30.94 -12.02 -19.78
C ARG A 447 31.85 -11.18 -18.88
N ILE A 448 32.19 -11.71 -17.71
CA ILE A 448 33.09 -11.10 -16.75
C ILE A 448 34.48 -11.73 -16.89
N GLU A 449 35.49 -10.90 -17.11
CA GLU A 449 36.89 -11.31 -17.11
C GLU A 449 37.63 -10.75 -15.91
N VAL A 450 38.44 -11.59 -15.26
CA VAL A 450 39.39 -11.16 -14.22
C VAL A 450 40.80 -11.54 -14.67
N SER A 451 41.67 -10.55 -14.79
CA SER A 451 43.07 -10.72 -15.20
C SER A 451 44.01 -10.21 -14.11
N PRO A 452 45.14 -10.89 -13.85
CA PRO A 452 46.19 -10.33 -13.01
C PRO A 452 46.86 -9.15 -13.74
N ASN A 453 47.26 -8.14 -12.98
CA ASN A 453 48.16 -7.10 -13.49
C ASN A 453 49.55 -7.71 -13.62
N THR A 454 50.21 -7.51 -14.76
CA THR A 454 51.46 -8.21 -15.09
C THR A 454 52.53 -8.06 -14.01
N GLY A 455 52.97 -9.19 -13.43
CA GLY A 455 53.98 -9.25 -12.39
C GLY A 455 53.49 -8.92 -10.97
N HIS A 456 52.19 -8.74 -10.76
CA HIS A 456 51.61 -8.37 -9.46
C HIS A 456 50.99 -9.54 -8.67
N MET A 457 50.97 -10.75 -9.25
CA MET A 457 50.50 -11.97 -8.58
C MET A 457 51.45 -13.14 -8.82
N GLN A 458 51.55 -14.03 -7.84
CA GLN A 458 52.31 -15.26 -7.89
C GLN A 458 51.38 -16.48 -7.90
N ALA A 459 51.85 -17.61 -8.42
CA ALA A 459 51.07 -18.84 -8.38
C ALA A 459 50.69 -19.21 -6.94
N GLY A 460 49.40 -19.46 -6.70
CA GLY A 460 48.80 -19.67 -5.39
C GLY A 460 48.19 -18.43 -4.76
N ASP A 461 48.44 -17.23 -5.30
CA ASP A 461 47.74 -16.02 -4.85
C ASP A 461 46.26 -16.07 -5.27
N GLU A 462 45.39 -15.53 -4.42
CA GLU A 462 43.95 -15.54 -4.64
C GLU A 462 43.36 -14.13 -4.70
N VAL A 463 42.31 -13.98 -5.51
CA VAL A 463 41.42 -12.82 -5.52
C VAL A 463 39.98 -13.31 -5.46
N LYS A 464 39.09 -12.53 -4.84
CA LYS A 464 37.67 -12.88 -4.69
C LYS A 464 36.85 -12.01 -5.63
N LEU A 465 35.98 -12.60 -6.43
CA LEU A 465 35.02 -11.87 -7.27
C LEU A 465 33.64 -11.96 -6.63
N ALA A 466 33.07 -10.82 -6.28
CA ALA A 466 31.69 -10.68 -5.82
C ALA A 466 30.88 -9.87 -6.85
N ILE A 467 29.55 -9.95 -6.80
CA ILE A 467 28.69 -9.03 -7.53
C ILE A 467 27.86 -8.26 -6.51
N SER A 468 28.10 -6.95 -6.46
CA SER A 468 27.29 -6.03 -5.70
C SER A 468 26.04 -5.65 -6.48
N TYR A 469 24.92 -5.58 -5.78
CA TYR A 469 23.63 -5.15 -6.29
C TYR A 469 23.14 -3.97 -5.47
N THR A 470 22.56 -3.00 -6.15
CA THR A 470 21.86 -1.88 -5.52
C THR A 470 20.44 -1.89 -6.06
N ALA A 471 19.52 -2.32 -5.21
CA ALA A 471 18.10 -2.19 -5.49
C ALA A 471 17.77 -0.71 -5.69
N THR A 472 16.99 -0.41 -6.71
CA THR A 472 16.46 0.94 -6.93
C THR A 472 15.79 1.45 -5.64
N GLY A 473 16.20 2.63 -5.16
CA GLY A 473 15.65 3.24 -3.94
C GLY A 473 16.32 2.85 -2.61
N PHE A 474 17.41 2.09 -2.62
CA PHE A 474 18.21 1.74 -1.44
C PHE A 474 19.63 2.30 -1.52
N GLU A 475 20.19 2.76 -0.40
CA GLU A 475 21.58 3.25 -0.30
C GLU A 475 22.59 2.14 0.07
N THR A 476 22.10 0.97 0.49
CA THR A 476 22.93 -0.17 0.91
C THR A 476 23.29 -1.06 -0.27
N ILE A 477 24.58 -1.34 -0.40
CA ILE A 477 25.13 -2.29 -1.35
C ILE A 477 25.10 -3.68 -0.71
N GLU A 478 24.40 -4.63 -1.31
CA GLU A 478 24.43 -6.05 -0.92
C GLU A 478 25.23 -6.88 -1.94
N TYR A 479 25.87 -7.97 -1.50
CA TYR A 479 26.50 -8.93 -2.41
C TYR A 479 25.50 -10.02 -2.77
N MET A 480 25.40 -10.35 -4.06
CA MET A 480 24.57 -11.45 -4.55
C MET A 480 25.30 -12.80 -4.39
N MET A 481 24.54 -13.85 -4.12
CA MET A 481 25.06 -15.20 -4.06
C MET A 481 25.36 -15.74 -5.46
N ILE A 482 26.60 -15.60 -5.91
CA ILE A 482 27.01 -15.95 -7.27
C ILE A 482 27.72 -17.31 -7.37
N ASN A 483 27.96 -18.00 -6.25
CA ASN A 483 28.81 -19.20 -6.24
C ASN A 483 28.06 -20.54 -6.06
N GLY A 484 26.72 -20.51 -5.91
CA GLY A 484 25.84 -21.68 -5.79
C GLY A 484 24.69 -21.41 -4.82
N THR A 485 24.05 -22.46 -4.28
CA THR A 485 23.10 -22.33 -3.15
C THR A 485 23.75 -22.68 -1.82
N ASP A 486 23.07 -22.34 -0.73
CA ASP A 486 23.37 -22.80 0.63
C ASP A 486 23.47 -24.34 0.77
N GLN A 487 22.88 -25.08 -0.17
CA GLN A 487 22.89 -26.55 -0.21
C GLN A 487 23.83 -27.15 -1.28
N SER A 488 24.28 -26.38 -2.27
CA SER A 488 25.09 -26.89 -3.40
C SER A 488 25.89 -25.77 -4.10
N PHE A 489 27.21 -25.78 -3.91
CA PHE A 489 28.13 -24.84 -4.56
C PHE A 489 28.44 -25.24 -6.01
N TYR A 490 28.35 -24.28 -6.93
CA TYR A 490 28.68 -24.49 -8.33
C TYR A 490 30.20 -24.58 -8.54
N TRP A 491 31.00 -23.77 -7.86
CA TRP A 491 32.47 -23.82 -7.98
C TRP A 491 33.08 -24.82 -6.99
N PRO A 492 34.09 -25.64 -7.39
CA PRO A 492 34.78 -26.52 -6.46
C PRO A 492 35.76 -25.72 -5.59
N TYR A 493 35.61 -25.84 -4.27
CA TYR A 493 36.48 -25.22 -3.27
C TYR A 493 37.35 -26.24 -2.53
N PRO A 494 38.60 -25.89 -2.16
CA PRO A 494 39.53 -26.82 -1.53
C PRO A 494 39.15 -27.21 -0.10
N THR A 495 38.39 -26.38 0.62
CA THR A 495 37.88 -26.66 1.97
C THR A 495 36.47 -26.09 2.15
N ALA A 496 35.71 -26.63 3.11
CA ALA A 496 34.41 -26.06 3.49
C ALA A 496 34.55 -24.66 4.10
N GLU A 497 35.69 -24.35 4.73
CA GLU A 497 36.00 -23.03 5.32
C GLU A 497 36.31 -21.96 4.26
N ALA A 498 36.66 -22.37 3.03
CA ALA A 498 36.86 -21.47 1.89
C ALA A 498 35.55 -21.14 1.15
N GLN A 499 34.42 -21.72 1.60
CA GLN A 499 33.09 -21.41 1.08
C GLN A 499 32.56 -20.19 1.82
N ASP A 500 32.72 -19.03 1.21
CA ASP A 500 32.03 -17.82 1.64
C ASP A 500 30.91 -17.56 0.65
N THR A 501 29.72 -17.23 1.13
CA THR A 501 28.46 -17.48 0.41
C THR A 501 28.24 -16.56 -0.79
N ASP A 502 28.99 -15.45 -0.90
CA ASP A 502 28.63 -14.37 -1.83
C ASP A 502 29.73 -14.04 -2.87
N TYR A 503 30.79 -14.85 -2.97
CA TYR A 503 31.86 -14.65 -3.95
C TYR A 503 32.49 -15.94 -4.51
N VAL A 504 33.17 -15.79 -5.64
CA VAL A 504 34.00 -16.82 -6.27
C VAL A 504 35.47 -16.55 -5.99
N ILE A 505 36.19 -17.54 -5.45
CA ILE A 505 37.64 -17.46 -5.22
C ILE A 505 38.36 -17.86 -6.51
N ILE A 506 39.17 -16.96 -7.04
CA ILE A 506 39.96 -17.17 -8.25
C ILE A 506 41.43 -17.30 -7.84
N THR A 507 42.04 -18.44 -8.16
CA THR A 507 43.45 -18.73 -7.83
C THR A 507 44.37 -18.50 -9.03
N MET A 508 45.48 -17.81 -8.80
CA MET A 508 46.55 -17.63 -9.77
C MET A 508 47.28 -18.96 -9.99
N VAL A 509 47.43 -19.36 -11.25
CA VAL A 509 48.21 -20.53 -11.68
C VAL A 509 49.35 -20.10 -12.61
N ASN A 510 50.31 -21.01 -12.83
CA ASN A 510 51.48 -20.77 -13.68
C ASN A 510 51.13 -20.56 -15.15
#